data_AF-A0A937VXF5-F1
#
_entry.id   AF-A0A937VXF5-F1
#
_cell.length_a   1.000
_cell.length_b   1.000
_cell.length_c   1.000
_cell.angle_alpha   90.00
_cell.angle_beta   90.00
_cell.angle_gamma   90.00
#
_symmetry.space_group_name_H-M   'P 1'
#
loop_
_entity.id
_entity.type
_entity.pdbx_description
1 polymer ?
#
loop_
_entity_poly.entity_id
_entity_poly.type
_entity_poly.pdbx_seq_one_letter_code
_entity_poly.pdbx_strand_id
1 'polypeptide(L)'
;MEKKIMRIHLIFTCFLGCILFSCSPSSLEDFHFEGESVTREIIEELEMIQTREDLALHEQSLKKKFEKLVAIIIQARQYQIDYPEEALSHQLLQESEISAKLMQEIQRVYQIEGGRESVERAQR
;
A
#
# COMPACT_ATOMS: atom_id res chain seq x y z
N MET A 1 -49.03 4.27 4.14
CA MET A 1 -47.74 4.82 3.65
C MET A 1 -46.61 4.73 4.68
N GLU A 2 -46.91 4.59 5.97
CA GLU A 2 -45.91 4.60 7.06
C GLU A 2 -44.96 3.38 7.08
N LYS A 3 -45.43 2.19 6.66
CA LYS A 3 -44.59 0.97 6.60
C LYS A 3 -43.45 1.04 5.57
N LYS A 4 -43.55 1.90 4.54
CA LYS A 4 -42.48 2.13 3.56
C LYS A 4 -41.36 2.99 4.15
N ILE A 5 -41.71 3.99 4.95
CA ILE A 5 -40.76 4.93 5.57
C ILE A 5 -39.91 4.21 6.62
N MET A 6 -40.51 3.34 7.43
CA MET A 6 -39.78 2.54 8.44
C MET A 6 -38.82 1.52 7.82
N ARG A 7 -39.17 0.93 6.67
CA ARG A 7 -38.27 0.03 5.92
C ARG A 7 -37.09 0.77 5.29
N ILE A 8 -37.31 2.00 4.80
CA ILE A 8 -36.26 2.83 4.22
C ILE A 8 -35.24 3.26 5.30
N HIS A 9 -35.71 3.65 6.49
CA HIS A 9 -34.80 3.94 7.60
C HIS A 9 -34.01 2.70 8.05
N LEU A 10 -34.65 1.53 8.18
CA LEU A 10 -33.96 0.29 8.57
C LEU A 10 -32.86 -0.12 7.57
N ILE A 11 -33.11 0.03 6.27
CA ILE A 11 -32.12 -0.23 5.21
C ILE A 11 -31.00 0.81 5.24
N PHE A 12 -31.32 2.08 5.47
CA PHE A 12 -30.33 3.16 5.56
C PHE A 12 -29.41 2.99 6.78
N THR A 13 -29.93 2.57 7.93
CA THR A 13 -29.13 2.29 9.13
C THR A 13 -28.25 1.04 8.96
N CYS A 14 -28.73 0.00 8.26
CA CYS A 14 -27.92 -1.16 7.91
C CYS A 14 -26.81 -0.82 6.91
N PHE A 15 -27.09 0.01 5.89
CA PHE A 15 -26.11 0.46 4.91
C PHE A 15 -25.03 1.35 5.57
N LEU A 16 -25.44 2.23 6.49
CA LEU A 16 -24.53 3.05 7.28
C LEU A 16 -23.66 2.21 8.24
N GLY A 17 -24.20 1.12 8.79
CA GLY A 17 -23.46 0.18 9.62
C GLY A 17 -22.40 -0.62 8.86
N CYS A 18 -22.66 -1.00 7.60
CA CYS A 18 -21.70 -1.74 6.78
C CYS A 18 -20.51 -0.89 6.29
N ILE A 19 -20.67 0.44 6.18
CA ILE A 19 -19.57 1.34 5.79
C ILE A 19 -18.54 1.51 6.93
N LEU A 20 -18.92 1.24 8.18
CA LEU A 20 -18.05 1.36 9.35
C LEU A 20 -17.23 0.10 9.67
N PHE A 21 -17.43 -0.99 8.92
CA PHE A 21 -16.58 -2.20 8.98
C PHE A 21 -15.60 -2.22 7.81
N SER A 22 -14.98 -1.08 7.47
CA SER A 22 -13.73 -1.12 6.74
C SER A 22 -12.72 -1.87 7.62
N CYS A 23 -12.35 -3.09 7.22
CA CYS A 23 -11.28 -3.87 7.86
C CYS A 23 -9.97 -3.10 7.72
N SER A 24 -9.74 -2.15 8.61
CA SER A 24 -8.43 -1.53 8.79
C SER A 24 -7.55 -2.50 9.58
N PRO A 25 -6.24 -2.56 9.28
CA PRO A 25 -5.29 -3.37 10.04
C PRO A 25 -5.41 -3.07 11.53
N SER A 26 -5.42 -4.12 12.35
CA SER A 26 -5.68 -4.04 13.78
C SER A 26 -4.49 -4.45 14.64
N SER A 27 -3.39 -4.84 14.01
CA SER A 27 -2.16 -5.28 14.65
C SER A 27 -0.94 -4.93 13.78
N LEU A 28 0.25 -4.94 14.38
CA LEU A 28 1.51 -4.79 13.67
C LEU A 28 1.75 -5.87 12.61
N GLU A 29 1.29 -7.09 12.89
CA GLU A 29 1.34 -8.21 11.95
C GLU A 29 0.47 -7.94 10.72
N ASP A 30 -0.75 -7.40 10.89
CA ASP A 30 -1.63 -7.02 9.78
C ASP A 30 -0.97 -5.97 8.89
N PHE A 31 -0.36 -4.93 9.48
CA PHE A 31 0.38 -3.91 8.73
C PHE A 31 1.57 -4.50 7.97
N HIS A 32 2.29 -5.45 8.58
CA HIS A 32 3.40 -6.14 7.93
C HIS A 32 2.91 -6.96 6.72
N PHE A 33 1.87 -7.77 6.88
CA PHE A 33 1.28 -8.55 5.80
C PHE A 33 0.76 -7.67 4.66
N GLU A 34 0.04 -6.59 4.98
CA GLU A 34 -0.46 -5.67 3.95
C GLU A 34 0.70 -4.99 3.22
N GLY A 35 1.73 -4.56 3.96
CA GLY A 35 2.95 -3.98 3.40
C GLY A 35 3.69 -4.95 2.47
N GLU A 36 3.84 -6.21 2.86
CA GLU A 36 4.45 -7.24 2.00
C GLU A 36 3.61 -7.51 0.75
N SER A 37 2.28 -7.58 0.87
CA SER A 37 1.38 -7.78 -0.27
C SER A 37 1.55 -6.67 -1.30
N VAL A 38 1.48 -5.40 -0.87
CA VAL A 38 1.67 -4.25 -1.77
C VAL A 38 3.08 -4.23 -2.35
N THR A 39 4.09 -4.64 -1.58
CA THR A 39 5.46 -4.71 -2.08
C THR A 39 5.62 -5.75 -3.19
N ARG A 40 4.97 -6.91 -3.06
CA ARG A 40 4.95 -7.93 -4.12
C ARG A 40 4.29 -7.40 -5.40
N GLU A 41 3.15 -6.72 -5.28
CA GLU A 41 2.49 -6.08 -6.43
C GLU A 41 3.38 -5.06 -7.14
N ILE A 42 4.15 -4.27 -6.38
CA ILE A 42 5.13 -3.32 -6.94
C ILE A 42 6.24 -4.07 -7.68
N ILE A 43 6.80 -5.12 -7.08
CA ILE A 43 7.86 -5.92 -7.71
C ILE A 43 7.37 -6.53 -9.03
N GLU A 44 6.20 -7.17 -9.02
CA GLU A 44 5.62 -7.77 -10.23
C GLU A 44 5.41 -6.72 -11.33
N GLU A 45 4.97 -5.52 -10.98
CA GLU A 45 4.82 -4.43 -11.96
C GLU A 45 6.17 -3.90 -12.47
N LEU A 46 7.17 -3.78 -11.59
CA LEU A 46 8.53 -3.39 -12.00
C LEU A 46 9.13 -4.44 -12.94
N GLU A 47 8.98 -5.73 -12.67
CA GLU A 47 9.48 -6.83 -13.51
C GLU A 47 8.93 -6.78 -14.95
N MET A 48 7.71 -6.26 -15.14
CA MET A 48 7.13 -6.07 -16.48
C MET A 48 7.79 -4.92 -17.27
N ILE A 49 8.43 -3.96 -16.60
CA ILE A 49 9.04 -2.79 -17.24
C ILE A 49 10.39 -3.17 -17.82
N GLN A 50 10.49 -3.18 -19.16
CA GLN A 50 11.73 -3.47 -19.87
C GLN A 50 12.26 -2.26 -20.65
N THR A 51 11.37 -1.31 -20.95
CA THR A 51 11.66 -0.11 -21.73
C THR A 51 11.17 1.16 -21.03
N ARG A 52 11.58 2.32 -21.55
CA ARG A 52 11.13 3.63 -21.06
C ARG A 52 9.63 3.83 -21.32
N GLU A 53 9.14 3.33 -22.44
CA GLU A 53 7.73 3.40 -22.81
C GLU A 53 6.88 2.57 -21.83
N ASP A 54 7.35 1.39 -21.41
CA ASP A 54 6.68 0.61 -20.37
C ASP A 54 6.63 1.40 -19.04
N LEU A 55 7.74 2.05 -18.67
CA LEU A 55 7.78 2.88 -17.46
C LEU A 55 6.72 3.99 -17.50
N ALA A 56 6.55 4.66 -18.64
CA ALA A 56 5.53 5.70 -18.81
C ALA A 56 4.09 5.14 -18.73
N LEU A 57 3.86 3.91 -19.22
CA LEU A 57 2.55 3.25 -19.13
C LEU A 57 2.21 2.84 -17.69
N HIS A 58 3.21 2.45 -16.91
CA HIS A 58 3.05 1.96 -15.54
C HIS A 58 3.22 3.04 -14.46
N GLU A 59 3.73 4.22 -14.80
CA GLU A 59 4.07 5.30 -13.86
C GLU A 59 2.92 5.62 -12.87
N GLN A 60 1.72 5.86 -13.39
CA GLN A 60 0.58 6.24 -12.54
C GLN A 60 0.11 5.09 -11.63
N SER A 61 0.24 3.85 -12.09
CA SER A 61 -0.12 2.65 -11.32
C SER A 61 0.90 2.40 -10.21
N LEU A 62 2.19 2.45 -10.54
CA LEU A 62 3.29 2.37 -9.59
C LEU A 62 3.18 3.46 -8.51
N LYS A 63 2.92 4.71 -8.92
CA LYS A 63 2.73 5.83 -8.00
C LYS A 63 1.65 5.52 -6.95
N LYS A 64 0.48 5.04 -7.37
CA LYS A 64 -0.61 4.68 -6.45
C LYS A 64 -0.20 3.56 -5.48
N LYS A 65 0.55 2.56 -5.94
CA LYS A 65 1.02 1.47 -5.08
C LYS A 65 2.05 1.94 -4.06
N PHE A 66 3.00 2.80 -4.47
CA PHE A 66 3.94 3.43 -3.54
C PHE A 66 3.23 4.34 -2.52
N GLU A 67 2.26 5.14 -2.95
CA GLU A 67 1.45 5.96 -2.04
C GLU A 67 0.70 5.09 -1.01
N LYS A 68 0.13 3.96 -1.45
CA LYS A 68 -0.49 2.97 -0.57
C LYS A 68 0.51 2.38 0.43
N LEU A 69 1.69 1.96 -0.03
CA LEU A 69 2.74 1.43 0.82
C LEU A 69 3.19 2.45 1.89
N VAL A 70 3.38 3.71 1.49
CA VAL A 70 3.71 4.80 2.42
C VAL A 70 2.59 5.00 3.44
N ALA A 71 1.33 4.97 3.02
CA ALA A 71 0.19 5.09 3.92
C ALA A 71 0.14 3.95 4.96
N ILE A 72 0.46 2.72 4.57
CA ILE A 72 0.56 1.55 5.48
C ILE A 72 1.68 1.79 6.50
N ILE A 73 2.87 2.23 6.06
CA ILE A 73 4.01 2.49 6.94
C ILE A 73 3.70 3.60 7.96
N ILE A 74 3.03 4.67 7.53
CA ILE A 74 2.61 5.76 8.43
C ILE A 74 1.62 5.24 9.47
N GLN A 75 0.62 4.46 9.06
CA GLN A 75 -0.37 3.89 9.98
C GLN A 75 0.26 2.89 10.95
N ALA A 76 1.17 2.03 10.49
CA ALA A 76 1.91 1.11 11.34
C ALA A 76 2.72 1.86 12.40
N ARG A 77 3.37 2.96 12.01
CA ARG A 77 4.12 3.79 12.96
C ARG A 77 3.22 4.50 13.95
N GLN A 78 2.06 4.99 13.50
CA GLN A 78 1.06 5.58 14.39
C GLN A 78 0.57 4.55 15.41
N TYR A 79 0.28 3.32 14.97
CA TYR A 79 -0.11 2.22 15.84
C TYR A 79 0.96 1.92 16.90
N GLN A 80 2.25 1.90 16.55
CA GLN A 80 3.33 1.71 17.53
C GLN A 80 3.39 2.82 18.59
N ILE A 81 3.06 4.06 18.21
CA ILE A 81 3.03 5.20 19.14
C ILE A 81 1.83 5.08 20.08
N ASP A 82 0.68 4.67 19.56
CA ASP A 82 -0.56 4.54 20.33
C ASP A 82 -0.56 3.31 21.24
N TYR A 83 0.15 2.25 20.84
CA TYR A 83 0.25 0.96 21.54
C TYR A 83 1.72 0.55 21.78
N PRO A 84 2.47 1.29 22.62
CA PRO A 84 3.92 1.07 22.80
C PRO A 84 4.27 -0.30 23.39
N GLU A 85 3.35 -0.92 24.13
CA GLU A 85 3.55 -2.24 24.75
C GLU A 85 3.55 -3.38 23.71
N GLU A 86 2.86 -3.18 22.58
CA GLU A 86 2.84 -4.11 21.44
C GLU A 86 4.02 -3.88 20.48
N ALA A 87 4.66 -2.71 20.52
CA ALA A 87 5.81 -2.40 19.67
C ALA A 87 7.09 -3.13 20.11
N LEU A 88 7.24 -3.41 21.41
CA LEU A 88 8.41 -4.09 21.99
C LEU A 88 8.52 -5.56 21.58
N SER A 89 7.43 -6.22 21.19
CA SER A 89 7.43 -7.63 20.75
C SER A 89 7.80 -7.81 19.28
N HIS A 90 7.72 -6.77 18.45
CA HIS A 90 7.87 -6.85 17.00
C HIS A 90 9.21 -6.34 16.44
N GLN A 91 10.15 -5.87 17.27
CA GLN A 91 11.48 -5.41 16.84
C GLN A 91 12.37 -6.50 16.20
N LEU A 92 11.89 -7.75 16.10
CA LEU A 92 12.58 -8.88 15.48
C LEU A 92 12.10 -9.20 14.05
N LEU A 93 11.26 -8.36 13.43
CA LEU A 93 10.89 -8.53 12.03
C LEU A 93 12.11 -8.19 11.16
N GLN A 94 12.78 -9.28 10.75
CA GLN A 94 13.98 -9.37 9.94
C GLN A 94 13.92 -8.56 8.65
N GLU A 95 15.10 -8.29 8.08
CA GLU A 95 15.27 -7.99 6.66
C GLU A 95 14.52 -9.03 5.80
N SER A 96 13.33 -8.66 5.34
CA SER A 96 12.52 -9.50 4.46
C SER A 96 13.20 -9.58 3.09
N GLU A 97 13.36 -10.79 2.54
CA GLU A 97 13.87 -11.04 1.18
C GLU A 97 13.14 -10.20 0.12
N ILE A 98 11.87 -9.87 0.39
CA ILE A 98 11.02 -9.03 -0.46
C ILE A 98 11.58 -7.60 -0.56
N SER A 99 12.10 -7.05 0.54
CA SER A 99 12.66 -5.69 0.54
C SER A 99 13.94 -5.60 -0.30
N ALA A 100 14.78 -6.63 -0.22
CA ALA A 100 15.96 -6.76 -1.07
C ALA A 100 15.57 -6.88 -2.55
N LYS A 101 14.54 -7.70 -2.86
CA LYS A 101 14.03 -7.85 -4.23
C LYS A 101 13.44 -6.56 -4.78
N LEU A 102 12.67 -5.81 -3.99
CA LEU A 102 12.18 -4.49 -4.38
C LEU A 102 13.33 -3.55 -4.73
N MET A 103 14.36 -3.49 -3.88
CA MET A 103 15.52 -2.63 -4.13
C MET A 103 16.25 -3.01 -5.42
N GLN A 104 16.40 -4.31 -5.67
CA GLN A 104 17.02 -4.82 -6.90
C GLN A 104 16.23 -4.38 -8.14
N GLU A 105 14.91 -4.54 -8.15
CA GLU A 105 14.08 -4.17 -9.30
C GLU A 105 14.03 -2.65 -9.53
N ILE A 106 14.00 -1.85 -8.46
CA ILE A 106 14.15 -0.41 -8.56
C ILE A 106 15.50 -0.08 -9.23
N GLN A 107 16.60 -0.64 -8.74
CA GLN A 107 17.92 -0.39 -9.32
C GLN A 107 17.95 -0.77 -10.81
N ARG A 108 17.36 -1.90 -11.20
CA ARG A 108 17.27 -2.31 -12.61
C ARG A 108 16.51 -1.30 -13.46
N VAL A 109 15.32 -0.86 -13.03
CA VAL A 109 14.51 0.12 -13.76
C VAL A 109 15.24 1.47 -13.90
N TYR A 110 16.02 1.87 -12.89
CA TYR A 110 16.85 3.08 -12.95
C TYR A 110 17.97 3.00 -14.00
N GLN A 111 18.42 1.80 -14.39
CA GLN A 111 19.43 1.60 -15.44
C GLN A 111 18.84 1.55 -16.85
N ILE A 112 17.51 1.56 -17.01
CA ILE A 112 16.87 1.65 -18.33
C ILE A 112 17.25 2.98 -18.99
N GLU A 113 17.61 2.95 -20.27
CA GLU A 113 17.96 4.14 -21.05
C GLU A 113 16.81 5.17 -21.02
N GLY A 114 17.10 6.40 -20.57
CA GLY A 114 16.08 7.44 -20.32
C GLY A 114 15.22 7.26 -19.05
N GLY A 115 15.44 6.19 -18.27
CA GLY A 115 14.81 5.97 -16.96
C GLY A 115 15.23 7.02 -15.94
N ARG A 116 16.53 7.35 -15.90
CA ARG A 116 17.08 8.42 -15.05
C ARG A 116 16.43 9.78 -15.31
N GLU A 117 16.25 10.16 -16.57
CA GLU A 117 15.61 11.44 -16.95
C GLU A 117 14.12 11.48 -16.59
N SER A 118 13.47 10.32 -16.58
CA SER A 118 12.07 10.19 -16.17
C SER A 118 11.93 10.33 -14.64
N VAL A 119 12.85 9.74 -13.87
CA VAL A 119 12.94 9.94 -12.42
C VAL A 119 13.27 11.39 -12.07
N GLU A 120 14.24 12.01 -12.76
CA GLU A 120 14.62 13.41 -12.53
C GLU A 120 13.49 14.40 -12.87
N ARG A 121 12.59 14.05 -13.81
CA ARG A 121 11.36 14.81 -14.06
C ARG A 121 10.34 14.69 -12.94
N ALA A 122 10.16 13.49 -12.40
CA ALA A 122 9.20 13.24 -11.32
C ALA A 122 9.59 13.92 -9.99
N GLN A 123 10.86 14.33 -9.83
CA GLN A 123 11.39 15.02 -8.65
C GLN A 123 11.28 16.56 -8.70
N ARG A 124 10.89 17.15 -9.83
CA ARG A 124 10.67 18.61 -9.95
C ARG A 124 9.22 18.98 -9.69
#